data_AF-A0A7C4QVQ3-F1
#
_entry.id   AF-A0A7C4QVQ3-F1
#
_cell.length_a   1.000
_cell.length_b   1.000
_cell.length_c   1.000
_cell.angle_alpha   90.00
_cell.angle_beta   90.00
_cell.angle_gamma   90.00
#
_symmetry.space_group_name_H-M   'P 1'
#
loop_
_entity.id
_entity.type
_entity.pdbx_description
1 polymer ?
#
loop_
_entity_poly.entity_id
_entity_poly.type
_entity_poly.pdbx_seq_one_letter_code
_entity_poly.pdbx_strand_id
1 'polypeptide(L)'
;MLKALDRWLPAYLADAPHRRPVRLTDVMLCVCDHFEPLHGTDLAGAGARLAEWKKGWPALAEKFRDDDGVFPRHTFFYPIEQYQPVILEELARLCARAGTEVEVHLHHDQDTADGLGEKLEQGVRDLSRHGLLARDAEGRLRFGFIHGDWALDNSHPEGRHCGVTNELAVLRAAGCYADFTMPSMPSPTQARLINRLYYAAGTEKPRSFDRGDRVRVGSAPANPPRPRPGELLMVQGPLGFNWGWRKWGMLPRLENGDLTGRNPPTPLRFRVWEKMHTHVEGRPEWLFIKLHTHGGIPRNYEMLLGEPMRQFYHWLEGDYRRQTACRLHYVTARELVNILHAAEDGLTGNPGGYRDYRYRRQT
;
A
#
# COMPACT_ATOMS: atom_id res chain seq x y z
N MET A 1 -27.54 -5.41 4.06
CA MET A 1 -26.46 -6.25 3.49
C MET A 1 -25.20 -6.06 4.33
N LEU A 2 -24.73 -7.11 5.01
CA LEU A 2 -23.60 -7.05 5.95
C LEU A 2 -22.29 -6.82 5.19
N LYS A 3 -22.00 -5.56 4.84
CA LYS A 3 -20.74 -5.02 4.27
C LYS A 3 -19.54 -6.00 4.32
N ALA A 4 -19.47 -6.99 3.41
CA ALA A 4 -18.46 -8.06 3.37
C ALA A 4 -17.99 -8.66 4.73
N LEU A 5 -18.79 -8.59 5.80
CA LEU A 5 -18.36 -8.97 7.16
C LEU A 5 -18.10 -10.46 7.24
N ASP A 6 -18.90 -11.25 6.51
CA ASP A 6 -18.75 -12.69 6.30
C ASP A 6 -17.38 -13.07 5.75
N ARG A 7 -16.70 -12.16 5.02
CA ARG A 7 -15.39 -12.43 4.41
C ARG A 7 -14.26 -12.33 5.41
N TRP A 8 -14.23 -11.29 6.23
CA TRP A 8 -13.06 -10.99 7.07
C TRP A 8 -13.26 -11.23 8.56
N LEU A 9 -14.50 -11.19 9.06
CA LEU A 9 -14.78 -11.38 10.49
C LEU A 9 -14.28 -12.74 11.03
N PRO A 10 -14.42 -13.87 10.29
CA PRO A 10 -13.87 -15.13 10.77
C PRO A 10 -12.36 -15.07 11.00
N ALA A 11 -11.60 -14.45 10.08
CA ALA A 11 -10.16 -14.27 10.23
C ALA A 11 -9.82 -13.32 11.40
N TYR A 12 -10.59 -12.25 11.58
CA TYR A 12 -10.43 -11.33 12.70
C TYR A 12 -10.59 -12.02 14.06
N LEU A 13 -11.63 -12.84 14.21
CA LEU A 13 -11.90 -13.58 15.45
C LEU A 13 -10.85 -14.67 15.70
N ALA A 14 -10.38 -15.35 14.65
CA ALA A 14 -9.34 -16.38 14.75
C ALA A 14 -7.98 -15.80 15.18
N ASP A 15 -7.65 -14.57 14.77
CA ASP A 15 -6.39 -13.91 15.15
C ASP A 15 -6.43 -13.26 16.53
N ALA A 16 -7.60 -12.97 17.10
CA ALA A 16 -7.71 -12.27 18.38
C ALA A 16 -6.92 -12.93 19.54
N PRO A 17 -6.93 -14.26 19.73
CA PRO A 17 -6.13 -14.94 20.77
C PRO A 17 -4.62 -14.86 20.56
N HIS A 18 -4.16 -14.59 19.34
CA HIS A 18 -2.74 -14.60 18.95
C HIS A 18 -2.08 -13.22 19.03
N ARG A 19 -2.85 -12.16 19.33
CA ARG A 19 -2.35 -10.79 19.52
C ARG A 19 -1.68 -10.65 20.88
N ARG A 20 -0.49 -11.21 21.02
CA ARG A 20 0.35 -11.00 22.22
C ARG A 20 1.05 -9.65 22.11
N PRO A 21 1.17 -8.89 23.22
CA PRO A 21 1.95 -7.67 23.22
C PRO A 21 3.42 -8.03 22.96
N VAL A 22 3.93 -7.57 21.82
CA VAL A 22 5.37 -7.60 21.50
C VAL A 22 5.88 -6.18 21.61
N ARG A 23 7.08 -6.02 22.18
CA ARG A 23 7.76 -4.73 22.21
C ARG A 23 8.23 -4.41 20.79
N LEU A 24 7.61 -3.41 20.17
CA LEU A 24 8.02 -2.91 18.87
C LEU A 24 9.39 -2.22 18.98
N THR A 25 10.26 -2.49 18.02
CA THR A 25 11.51 -1.75 17.83
C THR A 25 11.39 -0.80 16.63
N ASP A 26 10.56 -1.14 15.65
CA ASP A 26 10.45 -0.40 14.39
C ASP A 26 9.01 -0.39 13.85
N VAL A 27 8.55 0.76 13.38
CA VAL A 27 7.29 0.92 12.63
C VAL A 27 7.56 1.51 11.26
N MET A 28 7.22 0.75 10.22
CA MET A 28 7.21 1.21 8.83
C MET A 28 5.81 1.73 8.50
N LEU A 29 5.69 3.02 8.26
CA LEU A 29 4.44 3.69 7.89
C LEU A 29 4.45 4.02 6.39
N CYS A 30 3.58 3.34 5.64
CA CYS A 30 3.42 3.50 4.20
C CYS A 30 2.03 4.06 3.88
N VAL A 31 1.97 5.06 3.00
CA VAL A 31 0.70 5.55 2.44
C VAL A 31 0.66 5.24 0.95
N CYS A 32 -0.31 4.40 0.56
CA CYS A 32 -0.59 4.04 -0.82
C CYS A 32 -1.76 4.88 -1.35
N ASP A 33 -1.48 5.80 -2.25
CA ASP A 33 -2.46 6.74 -2.78
C ASP A 33 -3.02 6.22 -4.11
N HIS A 34 -4.32 5.95 -4.18
CA HIS A 34 -5.06 5.74 -5.43
C HIS A 34 -5.15 7.10 -6.14
N PHE A 35 -4.05 7.50 -6.79
CA PHE A 35 -3.84 8.88 -7.21
C PHE A 35 -4.43 9.12 -8.60
N GLU A 36 -5.71 9.48 -8.61
CA GLU A 36 -6.50 9.70 -9.84
C GLU A 36 -6.77 11.19 -10.08
N PRO A 37 -5.78 11.99 -10.55
CA PRO A 37 -5.97 13.42 -10.74
C PRO A 37 -7.01 13.75 -11.82
N LEU A 38 -7.28 12.84 -12.75
CA LEU A 38 -8.32 12.98 -13.80
C LEU A 38 -9.71 12.55 -13.34
N HIS A 39 -9.88 12.04 -12.12
CA HIS A 39 -11.17 11.53 -11.65
C HIS A 39 -12.27 12.60 -11.70
N GLY A 40 -13.25 12.42 -12.59
CA GLY A 40 -14.38 13.34 -12.77
C GLY A 40 -13.96 14.75 -13.23
N THR A 41 -12.86 14.88 -13.96
CA THR A 41 -12.39 16.16 -14.49
C THR A 41 -11.57 15.98 -15.77
N ASP A 42 -11.18 17.08 -16.41
CA ASP A 42 -10.35 17.10 -17.61
C ASP A 42 -8.87 17.37 -17.28
N LEU A 43 -8.03 17.54 -18.30
CA LEU A 43 -6.61 17.81 -18.15
C LEU A 43 -6.33 19.11 -17.38
N ALA A 44 -7.15 20.15 -17.57
CA ALA A 44 -7.00 21.42 -16.86
C ALA A 44 -7.28 21.24 -15.36
N GLY A 45 -8.36 20.53 -15.01
CA GLY A 45 -8.67 20.19 -13.62
C GLY A 45 -7.63 19.28 -12.98
N ALA A 46 -7.12 18.29 -13.70
CA ALA A 46 -6.00 17.45 -13.23
C ALA A 46 -4.72 18.28 -12.99
N GLY A 47 -4.43 19.24 -13.86
CA GLY A 47 -3.33 20.19 -13.69
C GLY A 47 -3.49 21.05 -12.43
N ALA A 48 -4.69 21.58 -12.18
CA ALA A 48 -4.98 22.33 -10.94
C ALA A 48 -4.82 21.46 -9.68
N ARG A 49 -5.27 20.20 -9.75
CA ARG A 49 -5.10 19.22 -8.66
C ARG A 49 -3.62 18.93 -8.38
N LEU A 50 -2.80 18.74 -9.41
CA LEU A 50 -1.35 18.58 -9.26
C LEU A 50 -0.69 19.84 -8.69
N ALA A 51 -1.14 21.04 -9.06
CA ALA A 51 -0.61 22.29 -8.52
C ALA A 51 -0.81 22.40 -7.01
N GLU A 52 -1.97 21.98 -6.49
CA GLU A 52 -2.23 21.89 -5.05
C GLU A 52 -1.25 20.93 -4.36
N TRP A 53 -1.01 19.75 -4.92
CA TRP A 53 -0.05 18.78 -4.38
C TRP A 53 1.39 19.29 -4.41
N LYS A 54 1.82 19.86 -5.55
CA LYS A 54 3.17 20.44 -5.71
C LYS A 54 3.45 21.55 -4.70
N LYS A 55 2.44 22.31 -4.30
CA LYS A 55 2.54 23.37 -3.30
C LYS A 55 2.44 22.81 -1.88
N GLY A 56 1.38 22.05 -1.60
CA GLY A 56 1.01 21.64 -0.24
C GLY A 56 1.87 20.52 0.32
N TRP A 57 2.16 19.49 -0.49
CA TRP A 57 2.83 18.30 0.02
C TRP A 57 4.27 18.55 0.47
N PRO A 58 5.17 19.13 -0.34
CA PRO A 58 6.53 19.43 0.13
C PRO A 58 6.53 20.36 1.35
N ALA A 59 5.69 21.41 1.33
CA ALA A 59 5.60 22.37 2.43
C ALA A 59 5.11 21.75 3.77
N LEU A 60 4.38 20.64 3.70
CA LEU A 60 3.98 19.85 4.86
C LEU A 60 5.09 18.86 5.26
N ALA A 61 5.51 17.99 4.33
CA ALA A 61 6.41 16.88 4.60
C ALA A 61 7.79 17.35 5.08
N GLU A 62 8.34 18.42 4.48
CA GLU A 62 9.66 18.96 4.83
C GLU A 62 9.77 19.45 6.29
N LYS A 63 8.67 19.54 7.03
CA LYS A 63 8.66 19.92 8.46
C LYS A 63 8.90 18.77 9.43
N PHE A 64 8.80 17.52 8.97
CA PHE A 64 8.81 16.35 9.83
C PHE A 64 9.88 15.35 9.43
N ARG A 65 10.44 14.62 10.40
CA ARG A 65 11.49 13.62 10.15
C ARG A 65 11.21 12.32 10.89
N ASP A 66 11.36 11.21 10.19
CA ASP A 66 11.46 9.88 10.78
C ASP A 66 12.85 9.65 11.41
N ASP A 67 13.10 8.46 11.99
CA ASP A 67 14.30 8.21 12.79
C ASP A 67 15.57 8.09 11.92
N ASP A 68 15.39 8.03 10.60
CA ASP A 68 16.45 8.05 9.60
C ASP A 68 16.66 9.45 8.97
N GLY A 69 15.93 10.46 9.45
CA GLY A 69 15.95 11.80 8.86
C GLY A 69 15.16 11.91 7.55
N VAL A 70 14.28 10.94 7.26
CA VAL A 70 13.45 10.91 6.05
C VAL A 70 12.12 11.61 6.31
N PHE A 71 11.64 12.36 5.31
CA PHE A 71 10.37 13.10 5.40
C PHE A 71 9.21 12.12 5.19
N PRO A 72 7.97 12.44 5.59
CA PRO A 72 6.82 11.67 5.16
C PRO A 72 6.80 11.47 3.64
N ARG A 73 6.55 10.22 3.22
CA ARG A 73 6.54 9.82 1.79
C ARG A 73 5.22 9.12 1.46
N HIS A 74 4.67 9.46 0.30
CA HIS A 74 3.56 8.75 -0.32
C HIS A 74 4.05 7.96 -1.52
N THR A 75 3.28 6.93 -1.87
CA THR A 75 3.37 6.27 -3.17
C THR A 75 2.10 6.56 -3.96
N PHE A 76 2.25 7.21 -5.11
CA PHE A 76 1.15 7.51 -6.03
C PHE A 76 0.96 6.33 -6.97
N PHE A 77 -0.07 5.52 -6.73
CA PHE A 77 -0.49 4.51 -7.68
C PHE A 77 -1.30 5.22 -8.78
N TYR A 78 -0.70 5.36 -9.96
CA TYR A 78 -1.23 6.18 -11.05
C TYR A 78 -1.96 5.32 -12.10
N PRO A 79 -3.18 5.68 -12.55
CA PRO A 79 -3.94 4.91 -13.53
C PRO A 79 -3.26 4.90 -14.88
N ILE A 80 -2.64 3.78 -15.25
CA ILE A 80 -1.84 3.69 -16.48
C ILE A 80 -2.71 3.81 -17.75
N GLU A 81 -3.99 3.47 -17.67
CA GLU A 81 -4.96 3.65 -18.76
C GLU A 81 -5.35 5.13 -18.97
N GLN A 82 -4.99 6.01 -18.03
CA GLN A 82 -5.21 7.46 -18.11
C GLN A 82 -3.92 8.22 -18.45
N TYR A 83 -2.92 7.56 -19.05
CA TYR A 83 -1.62 8.13 -19.37
C TYR A 83 -1.73 9.51 -20.04
N GLN A 84 -1.17 10.52 -19.38
CA GLN A 84 -0.97 11.86 -19.92
C GLN A 84 0.48 12.28 -19.66
N PRO A 85 1.33 12.47 -20.70
CA PRO A 85 2.75 12.80 -20.51
C PRO A 85 2.96 14.02 -19.60
N VAL A 86 2.20 15.10 -19.83
CA VAL A 86 2.30 16.35 -19.05
C VAL A 86 1.99 16.14 -17.57
N ILE A 87 1.04 15.26 -17.23
CA ILE A 87 0.73 14.94 -15.83
C ILE A 87 1.88 14.17 -15.19
N LEU A 88 2.40 13.14 -15.87
CA LEU A 88 3.45 12.30 -15.31
C LEU A 88 4.80 13.01 -15.20
N GLU A 89 5.14 13.90 -16.14
CA GLU A 89 6.34 14.76 -16.01
C GLU A 89 6.28 15.60 -14.74
N GLU A 90 5.13 16.20 -14.45
CA GLU A 90 4.92 17.01 -13.25
C GLU A 90 4.90 16.16 -11.97
N LEU A 91 4.31 14.97 -12.03
CA LEU A 91 4.31 14.02 -10.91
C LEU A 91 5.72 13.49 -10.63
N ALA A 92 6.52 13.22 -11.66
CA ALA A 92 7.92 12.80 -11.53
C ALA A 92 8.77 13.89 -10.87
N ARG A 93 8.57 15.18 -11.24
CA ARG A 93 9.22 16.32 -10.57
C ARG A 93 8.85 16.41 -9.09
N LEU A 94 7.57 16.20 -8.75
CA LEU A 94 7.12 16.15 -7.35
C LEU A 94 7.80 14.99 -6.60
N CYS A 95 7.88 13.81 -7.22
CA CYS A 95 8.52 12.63 -6.64
C CYS A 95 10.02 12.83 -6.38
N ALA A 96 10.74 13.43 -7.34
CA ALA A 96 12.14 13.76 -7.18
C ALA A 96 12.36 14.74 -6.01
N ARG A 97 11.49 15.75 -5.86
CA ARG A 97 11.59 16.75 -4.79
C ARG A 97 11.23 16.21 -3.40
N ALA A 98 10.14 15.46 -3.30
CA ALA A 98 9.56 15.06 -2.02
C ALA A 98 9.95 13.65 -1.57
N GLY A 99 10.76 12.94 -2.37
CA GLY A 99 11.12 11.56 -2.12
C GLY A 99 9.94 10.59 -2.22
N THR A 100 8.82 10.99 -2.83
CA THR A 100 7.68 10.10 -3.13
C THR A 100 7.97 9.24 -4.36
N GLU A 101 7.11 8.27 -4.66
CA GLU A 101 7.24 7.36 -5.81
C GLU A 101 5.93 7.22 -6.57
N VAL A 102 6.02 6.76 -7.81
CA VAL A 102 4.87 6.38 -8.64
C VAL A 102 4.92 4.88 -8.87
N GLU A 103 3.77 4.23 -8.72
CA GLU A 103 3.55 2.81 -8.97
C GLU A 103 2.30 2.60 -9.85
N VAL A 104 1.97 1.37 -10.20
CA VAL A 104 0.92 1.07 -11.18
C VAL A 104 -0.45 0.94 -10.52
N HIS A 105 -1.41 1.73 -10.98
CA HIS A 105 -2.83 1.54 -10.76
C HIS A 105 -3.49 1.22 -12.09
N LEU A 106 -4.52 0.37 -12.11
CA LEU A 106 -5.26 0.07 -13.34
C LEU A 106 -6.73 -0.19 -13.03
N HIS A 107 -7.61 0.49 -13.76
CA HIS A 107 -8.99 0.06 -13.92
C HIS A 107 -9.12 -0.78 -15.19
N HIS A 108 -9.80 -1.90 -15.08
CA HIS A 108 -10.15 -2.73 -16.22
C HIS A 108 -11.43 -3.51 -15.92
N ASP A 109 -12.19 -3.85 -16.95
CA ASP A 109 -13.43 -4.61 -16.85
C ASP A 109 -13.57 -5.53 -18.07
N GLN A 110 -14.11 -6.72 -17.86
CA GLN A 110 -14.27 -7.76 -18.89
C GLN A 110 -12.99 -8.03 -19.71
N ASP A 111 -11.83 -7.92 -19.05
CA ASP A 111 -10.53 -8.09 -19.67
C ASP A 111 -10.14 -9.58 -19.83
N THR A 112 -9.07 -9.82 -20.58
CA THR A 112 -8.43 -11.13 -20.71
C THR A 112 -7.01 -11.09 -20.16
N ALA A 113 -6.40 -12.25 -19.90
CA ALA A 113 -5.02 -12.32 -19.43
C ALA A 113 -4.03 -11.61 -20.39
N ASP A 114 -4.23 -11.81 -21.71
CA ASP A 114 -3.42 -11.16 -22.74
C ASP A 114 -3.65 -9.65 -22.77
N GLY A 115 -4.91 -9.21 -22.75
CA GLY A 115 -5.27 -7.78 -22.73
C GLY A 115 -4.76 -7.03 -21.49
N LEU A 116 -4.80 -7.68 -20.32
CA LEU A 116 -4.19 -7.17 -19.10
C LEU A 116 -2.66 -7.08 -19.25
N GLY A 117 -2.03 -8.13 -19.79
CA GLY A 117 -0.60 -8.16 -20.07
C GLY A 117 -0.14 -7.01 -20.97
N GLU A 118 -0.84 -6.76 -22.07
CA GLU A 118 -0.57 -5.66 -23.02
C GLU A 118 -0.68 -4.29 -22.35
N LYS A 119 -1.71 -4.06 -21.54
CA LYS A 119 -1.90 -2.81 -20.79
C LYS A 119 -0.78 -2.58 -19.79
N LEU A 120 -0.42 -3.60 -19.02
CA LEU A 120 0.67 -3.53 -18.05
C LEU A 120 2.01 -3.25 -18.75
N GLU A 121 2.29 -3.95 -19.84
CA GLU A 121 3.52 -3.74 -20.61
C GLU A 121 3.60 -2.30 -21.14
N GLN A 122 2.50 -1.79 -21.69
CA GLN A 122 2.42 -0.41 -22.18
C GLN A 122 2.56 0.61 -21.04
N GLY A 123 1.86 0.42 -19.93
CA GLY A 123 1.92 1.31 -18.77
C GLY A 123 3.31 1.34 -18.13
N VAL A 124 3.98 0.19 -17.99
CA VAL A 124 5.36 0.11 -17.49
C VAL A 124 6.31 0.85 -18.42
N ARG A 125 6.18 0.68 -19.75
CA ARG A 125 6.96 1.46 -20.72
C ARG A 125 6.71 2.96 -20.56
N ASP A 126 5.46 3.37 -20.47
CA ASP A 126 5.08 4.78 -20.36
C ASP A 126 5.59 5.43 -19.08
N LEU A 127 5.44 4.80 -17.93
CA LEU A 127 6.02 5.28 -16.67
C LEU A 127 7.56 5.34 -16.74
N SER A 128 8.20 4.33 -17.33
CA SER A 128 9.67 4.30 -17.43
C SER A 128 10.27 5.43 -18.28
N ARG A 129 9.53 5.93 -19.29
CA ARG A 129 9.95 7.10 -20.11
C ARG A 129 10.12 8.37 -19.27
N HIS A 130 9.45 8.46 -18.13
CA HIS A 130 9.54 9.57 -17.18
C HIS A 130 10.57 9.32 -16.06
N GLY A 131 11.38 8.26 -16.16
CA GLY A 131 12.33 7.86 -15.12
C GLY A 131 11.65 7.27 -13.87
N LEU A 132 10.37 6.91 -13.97
CA LEU A 132 9.60 6.30 -12.88
C LEU A 132 9.80 4.77 -12.87
N LEU A 133 9.36 4.14 -11.78
CA LEU A 133 9.53 2.73 -11.46
C LEU A 133 10.97 2.32 -11.10
N ALA A 134 11.06 1.30 -10.27
CA ALA A 134 12.32 0.75 -9.79
C ALA A 134 12.85 -0.35 -10.72
N ARG A 135 14.11 -0.73 -10.48
CA ARG A 135 14.75 -1.88 -11.12
C ARG A 135 15.21 -2.89 -10.09
N ASP A 136 15.19 -4.17 -10.47
CA ASP A 136 15.88 -5.23 -9.72
C ASP A 136 17.38 -5.27 -10.04
N ALA A 137 18.10 -6.21 -9.43
CA ALA A 137 19.54 -6.40 -9.63
C ALA A 137 19.91 -6.76 -11.10
N GLU A 138 18.98 -7.33 -11.86
CA GLU A 138 19.15 -7.63 -13.28
C GLU A 138 18.77 -6.45 -14.19
N GLY A 139 18.42 -5.30 -13.60
CA GLY A 139 18.05 -4.09 -14.33
C GLY A 139 16.63 -4.12 -14.89
N ARG A 140 15.81 -5.12 -14.56
CA ARG A 140 14.43 -5.25 -15.05
C ARG A 140 13.53 -4.29 -14.29
N LEU A 141 12.60 -3.64 -14.99
CA LEU A 141 11.61 -2.76 -14.37
C LEU A 141 10.69 -3.55 -13.43
N ARG A 142 10.38 -2.96 -12.28
CA ARG A 142 9.57 -3.54 -11.22
C ARG A 142 8.60 -2.50 -10.68
N PHE A 143 7.39 -2.95 -10.37
CA PHE A 143 6.33 -2.07 -9.89
C PHE A 143 5.47 -2.74 -8.80
N GLY A 144 4.89 -1.94 -7.93
CA GLY A 144 3.78 -2.31 -7.07
C GLY A 144 2.45 -2.08 -7.79
N PHE A 145 1.43 -2.86 -7.44
CA PHE A 145 0.12 -2.78 -8.08
C PHE A 145 -1.01 -2.45 -7.10
N ILE A 146 -1.96 -1.64 -7.58
CA ILE A 146 -3.29 -1.49 -6.98
C ILE A 146 -4.36 -1.66 -8.06
N HIS A 147 -5.36 -2.46 -7.74
CA HIS A 147 -6.54 -2.63 -8.59
C HIS A 147 -7.53 -1.49 -8.38
N GLY A 148 -7.91 -0.80 -9.45
CA GLY A 148 -8.66 0.46 -9.36
C GLY A 148 -10.06 0.35 -8.76
N ASP A 149 -10.79 -0.70 -9.12
CA ASP A 149 -12.11 -1.02 -8.55
C ASP A 149 -12.05 -2.05 -7.41
N TRP A 150 -10.84 -2.30 -6.91
CA TRP A 150 -10.51 -3.29 -5.89
C TRP A 150 -10.91 -4.74 -6.21
N ALA A 151 -11.32 -5.03 -7.44
CA ALA A 151 -11.82 -6.33 -7.88
C ALA A 151 -10.72 -7.27 -8.37
N LEU A 152 -9.53 -7.17 -7.75
CA LEU A 152 -8.35 -8.00 -8.00
C LEU A 152 -8.75 -9.47 -8.16
N ASP A 153 -8.13 -10.14 -9.12
CA ASP A 153 -8.30 -11.55 -9.45
C ASP A 153 -9.77 -11.94 -9.65
N ASN A 154 -10.47 -11.11 -10.44
CA ASN A 154 -11.88 -11.21 -10.78
C ASN A 154 -12.78 -11.46 -9.56
N SER A 155 -12.55 -10.69 -8.49
CA SER A 155 -13.15 -10.95 -7.18
C SER A 155 -14.55 -10.39 -6.98
N HIS A 156 -15.04 -9.55 -7.88
CA HIS A 156 -16.40 -9.02 -7.80
C HIS A 156 -17.42 -10.16 -8.01
N PRO A 157 -18.46 -10.31 -7.17
CA PRO A 157 -19.42 -11.43 -7.26
C PRO A 157 -20.16 -11.53 -8.60
N GLU A 158 -20.27 -10.43 -9.32
CA GLU A 158 -20.93 -10.35 -10.63
C GLU A 158 -19.95 -10.46 -11.80
N GLY A 159 -18.66 -10.77 -11.56
CA GLY A 159 -17.64 -10.87 -12.61
C GLY A 159 -17.32 -9.56 -13.32
N ARG A 160 -17.57 -8.42 -12.65
CA ARG A 160 -17.29 -7.07 -13.15
C ARG A 160 -15.99 -6.53 -12.58
N HIS A 161 -15.52 -5.44 -13.16
CA HIS A 161 -14.38 -4.65 -12.72
C HIS A 161 -13.02 -5.38 -12.75
N CYS A 162 -12.92 -6.44 -13.56
CA CYS A 162 -11.67 -7.15 -13.85
C CYS A 162 -11.83 -8.02 -15.11
N GLY A 163 -12.31 -9.27 -14.97
CA GLY A 163 -12.42 -10.26 -16.05
C GLY A 163 -11.32 -11.32 -16.08
N VAL A 164 -10.20 -11.10 -15.41
CA VAL A 164 -9.02 -12.00 -15.40
C VAL A 164 -8.95 -12.81 -14.11
N THR A 165 -9.11 -14.13 -14.19
CA THR A 165 -9.14 -15.01 -13.01
C THR A 165 -7.76 -15.47 -12.54
N ASN A 166 -6.73 -15.33 -13.38
CA ASN A 166 -5.33 -15.62 -13.06
C ASN A 166 -4.49 -14.34 -12.96
N GLU A 167 -5.11 -13.23 -12.56
CA GLU A 167 -4.54 -11.87 -12.58
C GLU A 167 -3.22 -11.78 -11.80
N LEU A 168 -3.10 -12.47 -10.65
CA LEU A 168 -1.85 -12.45 -9.86
C LEU A 168 -0.65 -13.01 -10.64
N ALA A 169 -0.88 -14.03 -11.46
CA ALA A 169 0.18 -14.63 -12.28
C ALA A 169 0.59 -13.70 -13.42
N VAL A 170 -0.39 -13.04 -14.07
CA VAL A 170 -0.16 -12.04 -15.11
C VAL A 170 0.62 -10.84 -14.55
N LEU A 171 0.19 -10.29 -13.40
CA LEU A 171 0.88 -9.22 -12.70
C LEU A 171 2.33 -9.61 -12.38
N ARG A 172 2.54 -10.81 -11.83
CA ARG A 172 3.87 -11.31 -11.50
C ARG A 172 4.76 -11.43 -12.76
N ALA A 173 4.23 -11.96 -13.85
CA ALA A 173 4.94 -12.10 -15.11
C ALA A 173 5.32 -10.73 -15.73
N ALA A 174 4.45 -9.73 -15.58
CA ALA A 174 4.70 -8.36 -16.04
C ALA A 174 5.77 -7.61 -15.22
N GLY A 175 6.22 -8.16 -14.08
CA GLY A 175 7.22 -7.54 -13.21
C GLY A 175 6.66 -6.90 -11.93
N CYS A 176 5.39 -7.19 -11.59
CA CYS A 176 4.84 -6.77 -10.32
C CYS A 176 5.59 -7.45 -9.15
N TYR A 177 6.07 -6.66 -8.19
CA TYR A 177 6.72 -7.18 -6.99
C TYR A 177 5.73 -7.44 -5.84
N ALA A 178 4.63 -6.68 -5.76
CA ALA A 178 3.61 -6.85 -4.75
C ALA A 178 2.29 -6.15 -5.11
N ASP A 179 1.19 -6.71 -4.63
CA ASP A 179 -0.13 -6.07 -4.63
C ASP A 179 -0.40 -5.34 -3.30
N PHE A 180 -1.05 -4.18 -3.43
CA PHE A 180 -1.45 -3.29 -2.34
C PHE A 180 -2.95 -2.99 -2.39
N THR A 181 -3.78 -3.82 -3.01
CA THR A 181 -5.22 -3.53 -3.19
C THR A 181 -5.98 -3.62 -1.86
N MET A 182 -5.58 -4.50 -0.94
CA MET A 182 -6.34 -4.77 0.28
C MET A 182 -5.94 -3.86 1.47
N PRO A 183 -6.88 -3.50 2.36
CA PRO A 183 -8.30 -3.88 2.35
C PRO A 183 -9.15 -3.05 1.36
N SER A 184 -10.17 -3.66 0.79
CA SER A 184 -11.17 -3.02 -0.07
C SER A 184 -12.53 -2.77 0.60
N MET A 185 -12.59 -3.04 1.91
CA MET A 185 -13.78 -2.83 2.73
C MET A 185 -14.35 -1.41 2.56
N PRO A 186 -15.66 -1.23 2.27
CA PRO A 186 -16.75 -2.19 2.42
C PRO A 186 -17.14 -3.04 1.19
N SER A 187 -16.32 -3.03 0.13
CA SER A 187 -16.58 -3.77 -1.11
C SER A 187 -16.73 -5.28 -0.89
N PRO A 188 -17.60 -5.99 -1.63
CA PRO A 188 -17.64 -7.46 -1.64
C PRO A 188 -16.35 -8.12 -2.17
N THR A 189 -15.45 -7.33 -2.77
CA THR A 189 -14.15 -7.83 -3.25
C THR A 189 -13.15 -8.11 -2.12
N GLN A 190 -13.45 -7.70 -0.88
CA GLN A 190 -12.58 -7.83 0.29
C GLN A 190 -12.08 -9.26 0.50
N ALA A 191 -10.76 -9.39 0.69
CA ALA A 191 -10.07 -10.64 1.00
C ALA A 191 -10.55 -11.30 2.30
N ARG A 192 -10.47 -12.63 2.34
CA ARG A 192 -10.68 -13.44 3.56
C ARG A 192 -9.54 -13.29 4.56
N LEU A 193 -8.30 -13.35 4.08
CA LEU A 193 -7.12 -13.04 4.87
C LEU A 193 -7.08 -11.54 5.15
N ILE A 194 -6.72 -11.16 6.37
CA ILE A 194 -6.58 -9.76 6.80
C ILE A 194 -5.33 -9.58 7.65
N ASN A 195 -4.78 -8.36 7.67
CA ASN A 195 -3.66 -7.95 8.52
C ASN A 195 -2.42 -8.84 8.35
N ARG A 196 -2.08 -9.20 7.10
CA ARG A 196 -1.01 -10.16 6.80
C ARG A 196 -0.12 -9.68 5.66
N LEU A 197 1.12 -10.15 5.73
CA LEU A 197 2.09 -10.18 4.64
C LEU A 197 2.19 -11.64 4.20
N TYR A 198 1.85 -11.95 2.95
CA TYR A 198 1.80 -13.33 2.48
C TYR A 198 1.98 -13.43 0.98
N TYR A 199 2.43 -14.59 0.50
CA TYR A 199 2.48 -14.92 -0.91
C TYR A 199 1.21 -15.67 -1.31
N ALA A 200 0.52 -15.17 -2.33
CA ALA A 200 -0.61 -15.84 -2.96
C ALA A 200 -0.18 -16.34 -4.35
N ALA A 201 -0.50 -17.60 -4.67
CA ALA A 201 -0.27 -18.16 -5.99
C ALA A 201 -1.49 -17.88 -6.87
N GLY A 202 -1.29 -17.32 -8.06
CA GLY A 202 -2.34 -17.18 -9.06
C GLY A 202 -2.94 -18.55 -9.43
N THR A 203 -4.23 -18.59 -9.68
CA THR A 203 -4.94 -19.81 -10.11
C THR A 203 -5.87 -19.48 -11.26
N GLU A 204 -6.41 -20.48 -11.96
CA GLU A 204 -7.45 -20.24 -12.98
C GLU A 204 -8.81 -19.84 -12.38
N LYS A 205 -8.95 -19.89 -11.05
CA LYS A 205 -10.15 -19.49 -10.32
C LYS A 205 -9.96 -18.09 -9.73
N PRO A 206 -11.03 -17.28 -9.70
CA PRO A 206 -10.95 -15.95 -9.12
C PRO A 206 -10.63 -16.03 -7.62
N ARG A 207 -10.14 -14.91 -7.08
CA ARG A 207 -9.88 -14.70 -5.65
C ARG A 207 -8.79 -15.60 -5.07
N SER A 208 -7.80 -15.96 -5.86
CA SER A 208 -6.63 -16.71 -5.39
C SER A 208 -5.94 -16.06 -4.18
N PHE A 209 -5.99 -14.72 -4.06
CA PHE A 209 -5.51 -13.97 -2.90
C PHE A 209 -6.27 -14.23 -1.58
N ASP A 210 -7.42 -14.92 -1.59
CA ASP A 210 -8.12 -15.34 -0.36
C ASP A 210 -7.32 -16.41 0.42
N ARG A 211 -6.24 -16.96 -0.16
CA ARG A 211 -5.33 -17.94 0.45
C ARG A 211 -3.88 -17.58 0.16
N GLY A 212 -2.97 -18.03 1.01
CA GLY A 212 -1.54 -17.91 0.76
C GLY A 212 -0.69 -18.22 1.99
N ASP A 213 0.62 -18.27 1.75
CA ASP A 213 1.62 -18.57 2.75
C ASP A 213 2.15 -17.28 3.37
N ARG A 214 2.09 -17.14 4.70
CA ARG A 214 2.66 -15.98 5.39
C ARG A 214 4.16 -15.84 5.08
N VAL A 215 4.61 -14.60 4.95
CA VAL A 215 6.04 -14.27 4.87
C VAL A 215 6.67 -14.59 6.23
N ARG A 216 7.80 -15.31 6.22
CA ARG A 216 8.51 -15.75 7.44
C ARG A 216 10.01 -15.50 7.34
N VAL A 217 10.65 -15.15 8.45
CA VAL A 217 12.11 -15.12 8.59
C VAL A 217 12.71 -16.47 8.23
N GLY A 218 13.84 -16.46 7.53
CA GLY A 218 14.57 -17.67 7.17
C GLY A 218 13.95 -18.42 5.99
N SER A 219 13.07 -17.75 5.23
CA SER A 219 12.61 -18.23 3.93
C SER A 219 13.70 -18.06 2.84
N ALA A 220 14.91 -17.63 3.20
CA ALA A 220 16.09 -17.61 2.34
C ALA A 220 17.20 -18.53 2.89
N PRO A 221 17.85 -19.34 2.03
CA PRO A 221 17.45 -19.63 0.67
C PRO A 221 16.43 -20.77 0.72
N ALA A 222 15.13 -20.50 0.91
CA ALA A 222 14.13 -21.50 0.56
C ALA A 222 14.43 -21.87 -0.90
N ASN A 223 14.48 -23.17 -1.18
CA ASN A 223 14.63 -23.67 -2.53
C ASN A 223 13.28 -24.23 -2.97
N PRO A 224 12.57 -23.57 -3.91
CA PRO A 224 12.93 -22.36 -4.66
C PRO A 224 12.76 -21.04 -3.88
N PRO A 225 13.48 -19.97 -4.26
CA PRO A 225 13.38 -18.65 -3.62
C PRO A 225 11.97 -18.06 -3.76
N ARG A 226 11.54 -17.27 -2.76
CA ARG A 226 10.24 -16.60 -2.74
C ARG A 226 10.34 -15.16 -3.28
N PRO A 227 9.30 -14.65 -3.96
CA PRO A 227 8.11 -15.39 -4.43
C PRO A 227 8.46 -16.39 -5.55
N ARG A 228 7.79 -17.55 -5.56
CA ARG A 228 7.91 -18.52 -6.66
C ARG A 228 7.30 -17.97 -7.95
N PRO A 229 7.61 -18.55 -9.13
CA PRO A 229 6.88 -18.22 -10.35
C PRO A 229 5.35 -18.36 -10.14
N GLY A 230 4.58 -17.35 -10.54
CA GLY A 230 3.14 -17.28 -10.34
C GLY A 230 2.68 -16.87 -8.94
N GLU A 231 3.60 -16.63 -7.99
CA GLU A 231 3.26 -16.05 -6.70
C GLU A 231 3.46 -14.54 -6.68
N LEU A 232 2.52 -13.84 -6.04
CA LEU A 232 2.60 -12.42 -5.78
C LEU A 232 2.57 -12.16 -4.28
N LEU A 233 3.41 -11.22 -3.84
CA LEU A 233 3.39 -10.74 -2.47
C LEU A 233 2.15 -9.87 -2.26
N MET A 234 1.35 -10.20 -1.26
CA MET A 234 0.17 -9.45 -0.86
C MET A 234 0.52 -8.62 0.38
N VAL A 235 0.47 -7.29 0.26
CA VAL A 235 0.73 -6.35 1.36
C VAL A 235 -0.58 -5.72 1.80
N GLN A 236 -1.14 -6.22 2.91
CA GLN A 236 -2.43 -5.74 3.38
C GLN A 236 -2.31 -4.59 4.37
N GLY A 237 -3.23 -3.63 4.25
CA GLY A 237 -3.47 -2.62 5.28
C GLY A 237 -4.28 -3.14 6.47
N PRO A 238 -4.43 -2.32 7.52
CA PRO A 238 -5.16 -2.69 8.73
C PRO A 238 -6.65 -2.83 8.44
N LEU A 239 -7.27 -3.93 8.87
CA LEU A 239 -8.71 -4.16 8.84
C LEU A 239 -9.19 -4.76 10.17
N GLY A 240 -10.12 -4.08 10.83
CA GLY A 240 -10.73 -4.57 12.05
C GLY A 240 -11.66 -3.57 12.72
N PHE A 241 -11.84 -3.73 14.03
CA PHE A 241 -12.70 -2.86 14.82
C PHE A 241 -11.91 -1.82 15.61
N ASN A 242 -12.35 -0.57 15.55
CA ASN A 242 -11.90 0.51 16.42
C ASN A 242 -12.88 0.64 17.60
N TRP A 243 -12.52 0.03 18.74
CA TRP A 243 -13.33 0.10 19.96
C TRP A 243 -13.20 1.41 20.73
N GLY A 244 -12.19 2.22 20.46
CA GLY A 244 -12.06 3.55 21.06
C GLY A 244 -12.90 4.60 20.35
N TRP A 245 -13.35 4.32 19.12
CA TRP A 245 -14.25 5.17 18.37
C TRP A 245 -15.56 4.44 18.08
N ARG A 246 -16.55 4.60 18.97
CA ARG A 246 -17.82 3.86 18.89
C ARG A 246 -18.94 4.70 18.28
N LYS A 247 -19.76 4.09 17.43
CA LYS A 247 -21.04 4.62 17.00
C LYS A 247 -22.06 4.45 18.14
N TRP A 248 -22.74 5.54 18.50
CA TRP A 248 -23.72 5.57 19.61
C TRP A 248 -23.13 5.13 20.96
N GLY A 249 -21.81 5.24 21.16
CA GLY A 249 -21.12 4.79 22.38
C GLY A 249 -20.97 3.27 22.55
N MET A 250 -21.58 2.44 21.70
CA MET A 250 -21.62 0.98 21.89
C MET A 250 -20.98 0.18 20.76
N LEU A 251 -21.27 0.52 19.49
CA LEU A 251 -20.82 -0.27 18.35
C LEU A 251 -19.45 0.21 17.87
N PRO A 252 -18.40 -0.63 17.84
CA PRO A 252 -17.11 -0.19 17.33
C PRO A 252 -17.23 0.24 15.87
N ARG A 253 -16.50 1.29 15.50
CA ARG A 253 -16.35 1.63 14.09
C ARG A 253 -15.45 0.62 13.39
N LEU A 254 -15.68 0.47 12.10
CA LEU A 254 -14.79 -0.26 11.23
C LEU A 254 -13.53 0.59 10.99
N GLU A 255 -12.38 -0.03 11.07
CA GLU A 255 -11.08 0.52 10.68
C GLU A 255 -10.59 -0.27 9.46
N ASN A 256 -10.22 0.43 8.40
CA ASN A 256 -9.70 -0.16 7.15
C ASN A 256 -8.41 0.54 6.67
N GLY A 257 -7.83 1.45 7.44
CA GLY A 257 -6.62 2.18 7.04
C GLY A 257 -6.85 3.26 5.98
N ASP A 258 -8.10 3.60 5.65
CA ASP A 258 -8.44 4.69 4.74
C ASP A 258 -8.15 6.05 5.40
N LEU A 259 -7.47 6.93 4.67
CA LEU A 259 -7.23 8.31 5.05
C LEU A 259 -8.11 9.20 4.17
N THR A 260 -9.22 9.67 4.72
CA THR A 260 -10.12 10.63 4.06
C THR A 260 -10.52 11.74 5.02
N GLY A 261 -11.18 12.81 4.54
CA GLY A 261 -11.73 13.85 5.42
C GLY A 261 -12.66 13.31 6.53
N ARG A 262 -13.31 12.16 6.29
CA ARG A 262 -14.16 11.48 7.29
C ARG A 262 -13.37 10.55 8.23
N ASN A 263 -12.20 10.11 7.78
CA ASN A 263 -11.30 9.21 8.48
C ASN A 263 -9.91 9.87 8.56
N PRO A 264 -9.73 10.98 9.28
CA PRO A 264 -8.40 11.57 9.45
C PRO A 264 -7.51 10.61 10.27
N PRO A 265 -6.18 10.67 10.10
CA PRO A 265 -5.28 9.93 10.96
C PRO A 265 -5.28 10.56 12.35
N THR A 266 -5.29 9.73 13.40
CA THR A 266 -5.28 10.18 14.79
C THR A 266 -4.44 9.23 15.65
N PRO A 267 -3.95 9.67 16.82
CA PRO A 267 -3.28 8.79 17.78
C PRO A 267 -4.08 7.53 18.08
N LEU A 268 -5.42 7.69 18.23
CA LEU A 268 -6.32 6.57 18.51
C LEU A 268 -6.32 5.53 17.39
N ARG A 269 -6.40 5.97 16.12
CA ARG A 269 -6.37 5.06 14.97
C ARG A 269 -5.01 4.39 14.84
N PHE A 270 -3.92 5.11 15.08
CA PHE A 270 -2.58 4.53 15.08
C PHE A 270 -2.44 3.39 16.08
N ARG A 271 -2.95 3.55 17.32
CA ARG A 271 -2.97 2.46 18.30
C ARG A 271 -3.82 1.25 17.85
N VAL A 272 -4.83 1.45 17.00
CA VAL A 272 -5.59 0.34 16.40
C VAL A 272 -4.75 -0.36 15.35
N TRP A 273 -4.01 0.37 14.50
CA TRP A 273 -3.11 -0.19 13.50
C TRP A 273 -1.98 -0.99 14.15
N GLU A 274 -1.36 -0.49 15.22
CA GLU A 274 -0.37 -1.24 16.02
C GLU A 274 -0.94 -2.57 16.53
N LYS A 275 -2.19 -2.57 17.03
CA LYS A 275 -2.85 -3.78 17.54
C LYS A 275 -3.18 -4.81 16.46
N MET A 276 -3.31 -4.40 15.19
CA MET A 276 -3.49 -5.36 14.09
C MET A 276 -2.20 -6.13 13.81
N HIS A 277 -1.05 -5.57 14.18
CA HIS A 277 0.25 -6.25 14.24
C HIS A 277 0.63 -6.99 12.96
N THR A 278 0.55 -6.31 11.81
CA THR A 278 1.02 -6.86 10.54
C THR A 278 2.56 -6.89 10.54
N HIS A 279 3.14 -8.10 10.48
CA HIS A 279 4.59 -8.33 10.56
C HIS A 279 5.01 -9.54 9.74
N VAL A 280 6.33 -9.69 9.51
CA VAL A 280 6.93 -10.92 8.99
C VAL A 280 7.03 -11.93 10.13
N GLU A 281 6.54 -13.16 9.95
CA GLU A 281 6.56 -14.16 11.04
C GLU A 281 8.01 -14.48 11.44
N GLY A 282 8.29 -14.46 12.75
CA GLY A 282 9.66 -14.56 13.27
C GLY A 282 10.38 -13.19 13.41
N ARG A 283 9.75 -12.10 12.95
CA ARG A 283 10.18 -10.70 13.15
C ARG A 283 9.05 -9.81 13.69
N PRO A 284 8.40 -10.15 14.81
CA PRO A 284 7.24 -9.40 15.31
C PRO A 284 7.58 -8.00 15.85
N GLU A 285 8.85 -7.71 16.10
CA GLU A 285 9.32 -6.41 16.56
C GLU A 285 9.32 -5.33 15.46
N TRP A 286 9.22 -5.73 14.17
CA TRP A 286 9.09 -4.84 13.02
C TRP A 286 7.64 -4.81 12.53
N LEU A 287 6.97 -3.68 12.73
CA LEU A 287 5.58 -3.48 12.36
C LEU A 287 5.45 -2.81 10.99
N PHE A 288 4.58 -3.35 10.13
CA PHE A 288 4.29 -2.81 8.81
C PHE A 288 2.87 -2.24 8.78
N ILE A 289 2.74 -0.92 8.65
CA ILE A 289 1.45 -0.23 8.53
C ILE A 289 1.30 0.31 7.10
N LYS A 290 0.44 -0.32 6.32
CA LYS A 290 0.04 0.13 4.98
C LYS A 290 -1.32 0.82 5.06
N LEU A 291 -1.35 2.13 4.84
CA LEU A 291 -2.55 2.95 4.76
C LEU A 291 -2.88 3.24 3.29
N HIS A 292 -4.10 3.70 3.04
CA HIS A 292 -4.50 4.12 1.69
C HIS A 292 -5.30 5.42 1.67
N THR A 293 -5.36 6.07 0.51
CA THR A 293 -6.15 7.29 0.30
C THR A 293 -6.51 7.46 -1.18
N HIS A 294 -7.29 8.50 -1.47
CA HIS A 294 -7.56 9.01 -2.82
C HIS A 294 -7.15 10.48 -2.88
N GLY A 295 -5.85 10.71 -3.03
CA GLY A 295 -5.22 12.02 -3.00
C GLY A 295 -5.40 12.81 -4.27
N GLY A 296 -5.77 12.19 -5.39
CA GLY A 296 -6.18 12.91 -6.61
C GLY A 296 -7.54 13.61 -6.51
N ILE A 297 -8.29 13.41 -5.41
CA ILE A 297 -9.67 13.90 -5.26
C ILE A 297 -9.71 15.08 -4.26
N PRO A 298 -10.15 16.29 -4.68
CA PRO A 298 -10.10 17.53 -3.87
C PRO A 298 -10.69 17.44 -2.46
N ARG A 299 -11.74 16.63 -2.27
CA ARG A 299 -12.41 16.45 -0.97
C ARG A 299 -11.49 15.95 0.15
N ASN A 300 -10.33 15.38 -0.19
CA ASN A 300 -9.36 14.86 0.78
C ASN A 300 -8.21 15.83 1.07
N TYR A 301 -8.10 16.96 0.36
CA TYR A 301 -6.89 17.81 0.40
C TYR A 301 -6.69 18.47 1.75
N GLU A 302 -7.76 18.98 2.36
CA GLU A 302 -7.68 19.57 3.70
C GLU A 302 -7.11 18.56 4.70
N MET A 303 -7.55 17.30 4.63
CA MET A 303 -7.05 16.26 5.50
C MET A 303 -5.60 15.90 5.18
N LEU A 304 -5.24 15.65 3.92
CA LEU A 304 -3.92 15.14 3.51
C LEU A 304 -2.81 16.21 3.54
N LEU A 305 -3.12 17.44 3.11
CA LEU A 305 -2.16 18.52 2.92
C LEU A 305 -2.28 19.60 4.01
N GLY A 306 -3.35 19.58 4.80
CA GLY A 306 -3.66 20.58 5.80
C GLY A 306 -3.37 20.15 7.23
N GLU A 307 -4.16 20.70 8.15
CA GLU A 307 -3.94 20.60 9.59
C GLU A 307 -4.11 19.17 10.16
N PRO A 308 -5.08 18.34 9.73
CA PRO A 308 -5.23 16.99 10.28
C PRO A 308 -3.98 16.12 10.11
N MET A 309 -3.41 16.05 8.90
CA MET A 309 -2.17 15.30 8.67
C MET A 309 -0.97 15.94 9.38
N ARG A 310 -0.91 17.28 9.46
CA ARG A 310 0.13 17.98 10.22
C ARG A 310 0.12 17.61 11.70
N GLN A 311 -1.04 17.61 12.34
CA GLN A 311 -1.17 17.24 13.75
C GLN A 311 -0.77 15.79 13.97
N PHE A 312 -1.11 14.91 13.03
CA PHE A 312 -0.73 13.52 13.11
C PHE A 312 0.80 13.32 13.03
N TYR A 313 1.48 13.99 12.09
CA TYR A 313 2.95 13.94 12.03
C TYR A 313 3.62 14.60 13.25
N HIS A 314 3.06 15.70 13.75
CA HIS A 314 3.55 16.34 14.97
C HIS A 314 3.45 15.40 16.18
N TRP A 315 2.33 14.68 16.30
CA TRP A 315 2.15 13.68 17.34
C TRP A 315 3.13 12.50 17.19
N LEU A 316 3.36 12.02 15.96
CA LEU A 316 4.32 10.94 15.68
C LEU A 316 5.74 11.32 16.08
N GLU A 317 6.22 12.49 15.63
CA GLU A 317 7.58 12.97 15.92
C GLU A 317 7.75 13.41 17.38
N GLY A 318 6.67 13.89 18.02
CA GLY A 318 6.69 14.34 19.41
C GLY A 318 6.31 13.23 20.40
N ASP A 319 5.01 13.07 20.60
CA ASP A 319 4.46 12.23 21.68
C ASP A 319 4.78 10.75 21.50
N TYR A 320 4.57 10.21 20.29
CA TYR A 320 4.76 8.79 20.05
C TYR A 320 6.21 8.36 20.29
N ARG A 321 7.19 9.15 19.81
CA ARG A 321 8.61 8.94 20.08
C ARG A 321 8.99 9.06 21.54
N ARG A 322 8.42 10.02 22.29
CA ARG A 322 8.70 10.14 23.72
C ARG A 322 8.13 8.98 24.54
N GLN A 323 7.02 8.41 24.09
CA GLN A 323 6.30 7.35 24.80
C GLN A 323 6.79 5.94 24.46
N THR A 324 7.59 5.78 23.41
CA THR A 324 8.03 4.46 22.91
C THR A 324 9.53 4.45 22.65
N ALA A 325 10.15 3.28 22.77
CA ALA A 325 11.54 3.07 22.32
C ALA A 325 11.59 2.65 20.84
N CYS A 326 10.51 2.89 20.09
CA CYS A 326 10.32 2.40 18.73
C CYS A 326 10.76 3.45 17.73
N ARG A 327 11.53 3.05 16.73
CA ARG A 327 11.87 3.91 15.59
C ARG A 327 10.70 3.96 14.63
N LEU A 328 10.46 5.14 14.09
CA LEU A 328 9.50 5.37 13.01
C LEU A 328 10.24 5.46 11.69
N HIS A 329 9.68 4.85 10.65
CA HIS A 329 10.17 4.90 9.28
C HIS A 329 9.03 5.29 8.32
N TYR A 330 9.10 6.46 7.69
CA TYR A 330 8.19 6.82 6.59
C TYR A 330 8.70 6.16 5.30
N VAL A 331 7.94 5.24 4.72
CA VAL A 331 8.39 4.43 3.59
C VAL A 331 7.44 4.52 2.39
N THR A 332 7.99 4.45 1.19
CA THR A 332 7.20 4.18 -0.03
C THR A 332 6.82 2.69 -0.09
N ALA A 333 5.93 2.31 -1.01
CA ALA A 333 5.50 0.93 -1.19
C ALA A 333 6.69 0.01 -1.54
N ARG A 334 7.60 0.49 -2.41
CA ARG A 334 8.85 -0.19 -2.76
C ARG A 334 9.78 -0.34 -1.56
N GLU A 335 10.00 0.73 -0.81
CA GLU A 335 10.86 0.72 0.38
C GLU A 335 10.31 -0.24 1.45
N LEU A 336 8.99 -0.24 1.65
CA LEU A 336 8.30 -1.16 2.54
C LEU A 336 8.55 -2.61 2.14
N VAL A 337 8.44 -2.94 0.84
CA VAL A 337 8.70 -4.30 0.35
C VAL A 337 10.17 -4.67 0.42
N ASN A 338 11.09 -3.74 0.19
CA ASN A 338 12.52 -3.99 0.39
C ASN A 338 12.85 -4.32 1.84
N ILE A 339 12.30 -3.57 2.80
CA ILE A 339 12.46 -3.84 4.23
C ILE A 339 11.82 -5.20 4.60
N LEU A 340 10.65 -5.50 4.04
CA LEU A 340 9.98 -6.78 4.23
C LEU A 340 10.85 -7.95 3.75
N HIS A 341 11.45 -7.84 2.58
CA HIS A 341 12.36 -8.87 2.07
C HIS A 341 13.67 -8.97 2.87
N ALA A 342 14.18 -7.84 3.38
CA ALA A 342 15.31 -7.87 4.32
C ALA A 342 14.95 -8.62 5.60
N ALA A 343 13.75 -8.40 6.14
CA ALA A 343 13.24 -9.13 7.30
C ALA A 343 13.08 -10.63 7.00
N GLU A 344 12.50 -10.97 5.85
CA GLU A 344 12.33 -12.35 5.35
C GLU A 344 13.68 -13.08 5.26
N ASP A 345 14.71 -12.39 4.77
CA ASP A 345 16.08 -12.91 4.63
C ASP A 345 16.84 -12.92 5.97
N GLY A 346 16.17 -12.56 7.08
CA GLY A 346 16.73 -12.65 8.43
C GLY A 346 17.64 -11.49 8.82
N LEU A 347 17.69 -10.42 8.03
CA LEU A 347 18.47 -9.23 8.37
C LEU A 347 17.94 -8.57 9.65
N THR A 348 18.83 -7.88 10.35
CA THR A 348 18.63 -7.30 11.69
C THR A 348 19.27 -5.91 11.75
N GLY A 349 18.79 -5.03 12.62
CA GLY A 349 19.39 -3.71 12.83
C GLY A 349 18.38 -2.61 12.59
N ASN A 350 18.78 -1.50 11.95
CA ASN A 350 17.88 -0.43 11.54
C ASN A 350 17.24 -0.77 10.18
N PRO A 351 15.91 -0.98 10.09
CA PRO A 351 15.20 -1.19 8.82
C PRO A 351 15.43 -0.10 7.78
N GLY A 352 15.65 1.14 8.21
CA GLY A 352 15.96 2.26 7.34
C GLY A 352 17.14 2.01 6.39
N GLY A 353 18.09 1.16 6.79
CA GLY A 353 19.23 0.75 5.95
C GLY A 353 18.87 -0.20 4.79
N TYR A 354 17.65 -0.74 4.77
CA TYR A 354 17.19 -1.70 3.75
C TYR A 354 16.21 -1.13 2.75
N ARG A 355 16.03 0.20 2.69
CA ARG A 355 15.10 0.86 1.75
C ARG A 355 15.35 0.55 0.28
N ASP A 356 16.57 0.16 -0.08
CA ASP A 356 17.02 -0.14 -1.45
C ASP A 356 17.54 -1.60 -1.60
N TYR A 357 17.03 -2.51 -0.77
CA TYR A 357 17.54 -3.89 -0.66
C TYR A 357 17.46 -4.70 -1.96
N ARG A 358 16.27 -4.90 -2.53
CA ARG A 358 16.07 -5.65 -3.80
C ARG A 358 15.76 -4.75 -4.99
N TYR A 359 14.96 -3.71 -4.78
CA TYR A 359 14.46 -2.83 -5.83
C TYR A 359 15.00 -1.41 -5.65
N ARG A 360 15.67 -0.85 -6.65
CA ARG A 360 16.34 0.45 -6.58
C ARG A 360 15.74 1.44 -7.57
N ARG A 361 15.67 2.71 -7.18
CA ARG A 361 15.25 3.77 -8.10
C ARG A 361 16.25 3.92 -9.25
N GLN A 362 15.76 4.46 -10.37
CA GLN A 362 16.61 4.93 -11.45
C GLN A 362 17.34 6.18 -10.93
N THR A 363 18.68 6.14 -10.96
CA THR A 363 19.56 7.26 -10.55
C THR A 363 19.66 8.32 -11.62
#